data_AF-A0A374VWZ4-F1
#
_entry.id   AF-A0A374VWZ4-F1
#
_cell.length_a   1.000
_cell.length_b   1.000
_cell.length_c   1.000
_cell.angle_alpha   90.00
_cell.angle_beta   90.00
_cell.angle_gamma   90.00
#
_symmetry.space_group_name_H-M   'P 1'
#
loop_
_entity.id
_entity.type
_entity.pdbx_description
1 polymer ?
#
loop_
_entity_poly.entity_id
_entity_poly.type
_entity_poly.pdbx_seq_one_letter_code
_entity_poly.pdbx_strand_id
1 'polypeptide(L)'
;MSKKKHLSLRFTSALLCMTILTGGMAANWTPIRDIPVSAKTLAELQEERKSNEKKIAEKQKELDSLQSDLEEKEAYQKTLQEKITLQQSNLDIVSQELDRIAQSIDETTQAISQAEDDIKVMEADIAIGLDEFKMRLRAMYVQGNDSLASALVGATDFYDLLSKYELMSRVANHDNQLVNDLKDKLETCNAKKAELETEKSDLESQQEDQQAKKEEFKAAIEDLQQTYSETDEAKEQMQRQKEQLNGDVATLKENNKALDAEEDQIKAAIAAAAEAEKKKREEAAAAEEAKKKLEAQKQQQQEEAKKNQSSGSSSSSKNDDTSSSNSQKDNSSSSSSSNSSSSSSSDSSSDDSGSVAPSGGGFTWPCPGFYTISSTFGNRWGTTHGAIDIAGGNAGAAIVAAKGGTVVRVVTGCSHNYPKSGSCGCGGGYGNYVIIQHDGTYSTLYGHMASVAVSAGQTVSAGQTIGYVGSTGFSTGFHLHFEVRVNGTKVDPMKYL
;
A
#
# COMPACT_ATOMS: atom_id res chain seq x y z
N MET A 1 25.48 15.46 -22.48
CA MET A 1 25.05 16.16 -23.72
C MET A 1 23.53 16.25 -23.71
N SER A 2 22.92 17.39 -24.08
CA SER A 2 21.45 17.56 -24.04
C SER A 2 20.84 17.64 -25.44
N LYS A 3 19.67 17.03 -25.63
CA LYS A 3 18.84 17.15 -26.85
C LYS A 3 17.34 17.20 -26.49
N LYS A 4 16.86 18.39 -26.11
CA LYS A 4 15.42 18.69 -26.11
C LYS A 4 14.90 18.56 -27.56
N LYS A 5 13.81 17.82 -27.77
CA LYS A 5 13.03 17.86 -29.02
C LYS A 5 11.82 18.76 -28.83
N HIS A 6 11.79 19.90 -29.52
CA HIS A 6 10.52 20.59 -29.75
C HIS A 6 9.69 19.80 -30.77
N LEU A 7 8.39 19.67 -30.53
CA LEU A 7 7.43 19.22 -31.54
C LEU A 7 6.37 20.30 -31.71
N SER A 8 6.55 21.15 -32.72
CA SER A 8 5.52 22.08 -33.18
C SER A 8 4.56 21.36 -34.11
N LEU A 9 3.25 21.45 -33.87
CA LEU A 9 2.24 21.03 -34.84
C LEU A 9 1.31 22.20 -35.20
N ARG A 10 1.01 22.32 -36.49
CA ARG A 10 0.14 23.35 -37.06
C ARG A 10 -1.05 22.68 -37.76
N PHE A 11 -2.26 23.12 -37.45
CA PHE A 11 -3.45 22.93 -38.27
C PHE A 11 -4.10 24.32 -38.43
N THR A 12 -3.82 25.02 -39.53
CA THR A 12 -4.54 25.02 -40.83
C THR A 12 -5.84 25.82 -40.79
N SER A 13 -5.90 26.88 -41.60
CA SER A 13 -7.04 27.80 -41.74
C SER A 13 -7.82 27.53 -43.02
N ALA A 14 -9.15 27.69 -42.96
CA ALA A 14 -10.07 27.81 -44.09
C ALA A 14 -11.27 28.68 -43.62
N LEU A 15 -11.43 29.91 -44.12
CA LEU A 15 -12.08 30.32 -45.39
C LEU A 15 -13.60 30.53 -45.26
N LEU A 16 -14.07 31.79 -45.25
CA LEU A 16 -14.81 32.40 -46.37
C LEU A 16 -14.95 33.93 -46.24
N CYS A 17 -15.27 34.58 -47.36
CA CYS A 17 -15.63 36.00 -47.52
C CYS A 17 -17.06 36.30 -46.97
N MET A 18 -17.63 37.51 -47.00
CA MET A 18 -17.33 38.69 -47.85
C MET A 18 -17.86 40.02 -47.25
N THR A 19 -17.44 41.14 -47.84
CA THR A 19 -17.82 42.52 -47.46
C THR A 19 -19.23 42.92 -47.92
N ILE A 20 -19.93 43.72 -47.11
CA ILE A 20 -21.03 44.60 -47.57
C ILE A 20 -20.85 45.99 -46.93
N LEU A 21 -20.87 47.06 -47.73
CA LEU A 21 -20.95 48.43 -47.24
C LEU A 21 -21.68 49.33 -48.25
N THR A 22 -22.69 50.08 -47.79
CA THR A 22 -23.46 51.12 -48.53
C THR A 22 -24.24 50.67 -49.78
N GLY A 23 -25.39 51.27 -50.11
CA GLY A 23 -26.19 52.27 -49.37
C GLY A 23 -27.27 52.88 -50.27
N GLY A 24 -28.44 53.24 -49.71
CA GLY A 24 -29.54 53.84 -50.49
C GLY A 24 -30.86 53.94 -49.72
N MET A 25 -31.03 55.03 -48.97
CA MET A 25 -32.31 55.36 -48.30
C MET A 25 -33.22 56.13 -49.27
N ALA A 26 -34.53 55.85 -49.27
CA ALA A 26 -35.61 56.86 -49.13
C ALA A 26 -37.02 56.35 -49.47
N ALA A 27 -37.82 56.03 -48.45
CA ALA A 27 -39.27 56.30 -48.42
C ALA A 27 -39.78 56.09 -46.97
N ASN A 28 -40.43 57.10 -46.38
CA ASN A 28 -41.03 56.95 -45.05
C ASN A 28 -42.42 56.31 -45.15
N TRP A 29 -42.59 55.11 -44.59
CA TRP A 29 -43.84 54.64 -43.99
C TRP A 29 -43.45 53.78 -42.78
N THR A 30 -44.00 54.07 -41.60
CA THR A 30 -43.45 53.63 -40.31
C THR A 30 -43.61 52.12 -40.07
N PRO A 31 -42.51 51.34 -40.01
CA PRO A 31 -42.56 49.97 -39.52
C PRO A 31 -42.67 49.96 -37.98
N ILE A 32 -42.95 48.78 -37.44
CA ILE A 32 -42.78 48.50 -36.01
C ILE A 32 -41.28 48.64 -35.66
N ARG A 33 -40.96 49.01 -34.41
CA ARG A 33 -39.57 49.07 -33.95
C ARG A 33 -38.96 47.66 -33.89
N ASP A 34 -38.28 47.27 -34.96
CA ASP A 34 -37.30 46.18 -34.89
C ASP A 34 -36.19 46.57 -33.92
N ILE A 35 -36.15 45.91 -32.77
CA ILE A 35 -35.04 46.03 -31.82
C ILE A 35 -33.99 45.01 -32.27
N PRO A 36 -32.78 45.42 -32.70
CA PRO A 36 -31.76 44.50 -33.20
C PRO A 36 -31.05 43.79 -32.04
N VAL A 37 -31.79 42.96 -31.30
CA VAL A 37 -31.23 41.95 -30.42
C VAL A 37 -30.99 40.70 -31.27
N SER A 38 -29.82 40.08 -31.13
CA SER A 38 -29.60 38.70 -31.61
C SER A 38 -30.29 37.70 -30.65
N ALA A 39 -31.60 37.88 -30.46
CA ALA A 39 -32.39 37.14 -29.49
C ALA A 39 -32.48 35.67 -29.92
N LYS A 40 -31.78 34.80 -29.21
CA LYS A 40 -31.99 33.35 -29.28
C LYS A 40 -33.47 33.08 -28.97
N THR A 41 -34.08 32.20 -29.73
CA THR A 41 -35.44 31.74 -29.43
C THR A 41 -35.45 30.98 -28.10
N LEU A 42 -36.61 30.92 -27.45
CA LEU A 42 -36.82 30.16 -26.22
C LEU A 42 -36.33 28.69 -26.35
N ALA A 43 -36.49 28.09 -27.54
CA ALA A 43 -36.03 26.74 -27.81
C ALA A 43 -34.49 26.63 -27.89
N GLU A 44 -33.80 27.62 -28.45
CA GLU A 44 -32.33 27.65 -28.54
C GLU A 44 -31.67 27.84 -27.17
N LEU A 45 -32.24 28.70 -26.31
CA LEU A 45 -31.80 28.87 -24.91
C LEU A 45 -31.97 27.57 -24.12
N GLN A 46 -33.12 26.89 -24.27
CA GLN A 46 -33.38 25.61 -23.62
C GLN A 46 -32.47 24.47 -24.11
N GLU A 47 -32.08 24.46 -25.39
CA GLU A 47 -31.18 23.44 -25.93
C GLU A 47 -29.71 23.70 -25.55
N GLU A 48 -29.27 24.96 -25.49
CA GLU A 48 -27.96 25.34 -24.98
C GLU A 48 -27.81 25.02 -23.48
N ARG A 49 -28.86 25.28 -22.68
CA ARG A 49 -28.95 24.86 -21.28
C ARG A 49 -28.76 23.35 -21.13
N LYS A 50 -29.50 22.52 -21.87
CA LYS A 50 -29.34 21.04 -21.87
C LYS A 50 -27.93 20.61 -22.31
N SER A 51 -27.36 21.29 -23.31
CA SER A 51 -25.99 21.04 -23.76
C SER A 51 -24.99 21.29 -22.63
N ASN A 52 -25.17 22.35 -21.85
CA ASN A 52 -24.35 22.67 -20.69
C ASN A 52 -24.60 21.73 -19.50
N GLU A 53 -25.84 21.33 -19.23
CA GLU A 53 -26.18 20.31 -18.22
C GLU A 53 -25.49 18.98 -18.53
N LYS A 54 -25.48 18.55 -19.81
CA LYS A 54 -24.75 17.37 -20.25
C LYS A 54 -23.24 17.50 -20.04
N LYS A 55 -22.63 18.63 -20.41
CA LYS A 55 -21.20 18.92 -20.15
C LYS A 55 -20.88 18.94 -18.65
N ILE A 56 -21.78 19.46 -17.80
CA ILE A 56 -21.63 19.46 -16.34
C ILE A 56 -21.66 18.02 -15.81
N ALA A 57 -22.58 17.17 -16.29
CA ALA A 57 -22.65 15.77 -15.89
C ALA A 57 -21.42 14.96 -16.36
N GLU A 58 -20.94 15.22 -17.58
CA GLU A 58 -19.70 14.62 -18.12
C GLU A 58 -18.47 15.03 -17.29
N LYS A 59 -18.29 16.32 -17.01
CA LYS A 59 -17.19 16.83 -16.17
C LYS A 59 -17.30 16.43 -14.70
N GLN A 60 -18.51 16.27 -14.16
CA GLN A 60 -18.68 15.72 -12.81
C GLN A 60 -18.21 14.26 -12.77
N LYS A 61 -18.56 13.45 -13.78
CA LYS A 61 -18.05 12.08 -13.87
C LYS A 61 -16.53 12.03 -14.00
N GLU A 62 -15.92 12.95 -14.78
CA GLU A 62 -14.46 13.10 -14.86
C GLU A 62 -13.86 13.43 -13.48
N LEU A 63 -14.42 14.40 -12.75
CA LEU A 63 -14.02 14.75 -11.38
C LEU A 63 -14.13 13.58 -10.39
N ASP A 64 -15.20 12.79 -10.49
CA ASP A 64 -15.45 11.65 -9.61
C ASP A 64 -14.42 10.52 -9.87
N SER A 65 -14.06 10.26 -11.14
CA SER A 65 -12.95 9.34 -11.46
C SER A 65 -11.59 9.88 -11.00
N LEU A 66 -11.31 11.17 -11.21
CA LEU A 66 -10.03 11.76 -10.82
C LEU A 66 -9.83 11.80 -9.29
N GLN A 67 -10.93 11.81 -8.52
CA GLN A 67 -10.89 11.63 -7.07
C GLN A 67 -10.50 10.20 -6.69
N SER A 68 -11.09 9.19 -7.33
CA SER A 68 -10.76 7.77 -7.11
C SER A 68 -9.30 7.46 -7.46
N ASP A 69 -8.81 7.96 -8.60
CA ASP A 69 -7.42 7.78 -9.05
C ASP A 69 -6.42 8.44 -8.10
N LEU A 70 -6.81 9.56 -7.47
CA LEU A 70 -6.00 10.26 -6.47
C LEU A 70 -5.97 9.51 -5.13
N GLU A 71 -7.11 9.01 -4.65
CA GLU A 71 -7.19 8.17 -3.45
C GLU A 71 -6.35 6.88 -3.59
N GLU A 72 -6.36 6.25 -4.77
CA GLU A 72 -5.48 5.10 -5.07
C GLU A 72 -4.00 5.49 -5.00
N LYS A 73 -3.61 6.65 -5.56
CA LYS A 73 -2.22 7.13 -5.46
C LYS A 73 -1.80 7.54 -4.05
N GLU A 74 -2.72 7.96 -3.19
CA GLU A 74 -2.42 8.23 -1.77
C GLU A 74 -2.21 6.94 -0.97
N ALA A 75 -3.02 5.91 -1.22
CA ALA A 75 -2.76 4.57 -0.70
C ALA A 75 -1.40 4.03 -1.20
N TYR A 76 -1.08 4.21 -2.48
CA TYR A 76 0.20 3.79 -3.06
C TYR A 76 1.40 4.56 -2.48
N GLN A 77 1.33 5.88 -2.30
CA GLN A 77 2.37 6.66 -1.62
C GLN A 77 2.61 6.18 -0.20
N LYS A 78 1.55 5.90 0.58
CA LYS A 78 1.67 5.32 1.92
C LYS A 78 2.41 3.97 1.89
N THR A 79 2.06 3.09 0.94
CA THR A 79 2.74 1.80 0.75
C THR A 79 4.22 1.96 0.34
N LEU A 80 4.55 2.95 -0.50
CA LEU A 80 5.95 3.27 -0.84
C LEU A 80 6.71 3.78 0.40
N GLN A 81 6.10 4.65 1.18
CA GLN A 81 6.71 5.22 2.39
C GLN A 81 6.98 4.15 3.46
N GLU A 82 6.04 3.21 3.64
CA GLU A 82 6.22 2.02 4.49
C GLU A 82 7.35 1.11 3.99
N LYS A 83 7.46 0.89 2.67
CA LYS A 83 8.57 0.13 2.06
C LYS A 83 9.92 0.83 2.24
N ILE A 84 9.99 2.16 2.08
CA ILE A 84 11.21 2.94 2.32
C ILE A 84 11.63 2.79 3.79
N THR A 85 10.70 2.96 4.74
CA THR A 85 10.98 2.77 6.17
C THR A 85 11.48 1.36 6.50
N LEU A 86 10.89 0.33 5.89
CA LEU A 86 11.34 -1.06 6.06
C LEU A 86 12.77 -1.27 5.54
N GLN A 87 13.09 -0.79 4.34
CA GLN A 87 14.44 -0.91 3.78
C GLN A 87 15.46 -0.07 4.57
N GLN A 88 15.07 1.09 5.10
CA GLN A 88 15.89 1.88 6.01
C GLN A 88 16.25 1.06 7.27
N SER A 89 15.27 0.38 7.87
CA SER A 89 15.51 -0.49 9.03
C SER A 89 16.38 -1.71 8.68
N ASN A 90 16.26 -2.27 7.48
CA ASN A 90 17.13 -3.36 7.01
C ASN A 90 18.58 -2.88 6.85
N LEU A 91 18.78 -1.67 6.33
CA LEU A 91 20.09 -1.02 6.17
C LEU A 91 20.77 -0.76 7.53
N ASP A 92 20.00 -0.36 8.54
CA ASP A 92 20.47 -0.16 9.91
C ASP A 92 20.86 -1.50 10.58
N ILE A 93 20.10 -2.58 10.35
CA ILE A 93 20.41 -3.93 10.84
C ILE A 93 21.72 -4.43 10.20
N VAL A 94 21.85 -4.38 8.88
CA VAL A 94 23.08 -4.80 8.18
C VAL A 94 24.28 -3.95 8.60
N SER A 95 24.08 -2.67 8.92
CA SER A 95 25.16 -1.83 9.46
C SER A 95 25.61 -2.29 10.85
N GLN A 96 24.68 -2.62 11.75
CA GLN A 96 25.02 -3.19 13.05
C GLN A 96 25.66 -4.59 12.96
N GLU A 97 25.31 -5.40 11.95
CA GLU A 97 25.98 -6.69 11.70
C GLU A 97 27.41 -6.48 11.18
N LEU A 98 27.64 -5.52 10.28
CA LEU A 98 28.98 -5.14 9.83
C LEU A 98 29.86 -4.62 10.96
N ASP A 99 29.32 -3.79 11.87
CA ASP A 99 30.05 -3.28 13.04
C ASP A 99 30.47 -4.42 13.98
N ARG A 100 29.59 -5.42 14.19
CA ARG A 100 29.90 -6.63 14.98
C ARG A 100 30.94 -7.53 14.31
N ILE A 101 30.81 -7.76 13.00
CA ILE A 101 31.78 -8.56 12.24
C ILE A 101 33.15 -7.88 12.27
N ALA A 102 33.22 -6.55 12.13
CA ALA A 102 34.45 -5.79 12.27
C ALA A 102 35.09 -5.92 13.67
N GLN A 103 34.28 -5.89 14.75
CA GLN A 103 34.77 -6.17 16.10
C GLN A 103 35.33 -7.60 16.23
N SER A 104 34.62 -8.61 15.73
CA SER A 104 35.11 -10.01 15.78
C SER A 104 36.37 -10.21 14.95
N ILE A 105 36.51 -9.55 13.80
CA ILE A 105 37.76 -9.58 13.01
C ILE A 105 38.92 -8.98 13.80
N ASP A 106 38.73 -7.88 14.54
CA ASP A 106 39.77 -7.28 15.38
C ASP A 106 40.13 -8.20 16.56
N GLU A 107 39.14 -8.74 17.28
CA GLU A 107 39.34 -9.69 18.39
C GLU A 107 40.09 -10.95 17.93
N THR A 108 39.71 -11.55 16.81
CA THR A 108 40.42 -12.71 16.22
C THR A 108 41.80 -12.33 15.71
N THR A 109 42.00 -11.11 15.17
CA THR A 109 43.34 -10.62 14.77
C THR A 109 44.27 -10.45 15.97
N GLN A 110 43.77 -9.91 17.09
CA GLN A 110 44.52 -9.85 18.36
C GLN A 110 44.86 -11.25 18.88
N ALA A 111 43.92 -12.20 18.80
CA ALA A 111 44.14 -13.59 19.20
C ALA A 111 45.19 -14.31 18.35
N ILE A 112 45.24 -14.05 17.04
CA ILE A 112 46.29 -14.54 16.14
C ILE A 112 47.65 -13.95 16.54
N SER A 113 47.73 -12.64 16.79
CA SER A 113 48.98 -11.99 17.20
C SER A 113 49.53 -12.54 18.52
N GLN A 114 48.67 -12.82 19.51
CA GLN A 114 49.10 -13.45 20.76
C GLN A 114 49.58 -14.89 20.52
N ALA A 115 48.90 -15.67 19.67
CA ALA A 115 49.34 -17.02 19.32
C ALA A 115 50.70 -17.02 18.60
N GLU A 116 50.98 -16.02 17.74
CA GLU A 116 52.31 -15.89 17.14
C GLU A 116 53.41 -15.58 18.16
N ASP A 117 53.15 -14.70 19.14
CA ASP A 117 54.13 -14.37 20.17
C ASP A 117 54.34 -15.54 21.16
N ASP A 118 53.28 -16.26 21.52
CA ASP A 118 53.35 -17.51 22.29
C ASP A 118 54.21 -18.57 21.55
N ILE A 119 54.03 -18.73 20.23
CA ILE A 119 54.84 -19.63 19.39
C ILE A 119 56.32 -19.23 19.43
N LYS A 120 56.65 -17.94 19.24
CA LYS A 120 58.04 -17.44 19.27
C LYS A 120 58.73 -17.72 20.62
N VAL A 121 57.99 -17.62 21.73
CA VAL A 121 58.50 -17.96 23.07
C VAL A 121 58.73 -19.46 23.21
N MET A 122 57.78 -20.31 22.78
CA MET A 122 57.95 -21.77 22.84
C MET A 122 59.13 -22.26 21.98
N GLU A 123 59.33 -21.69 20.78
CA GLU A 123 60.49 -22.01 19.93
C GLU A 123 61.82 -21.63 20.61
N ALA A 124 61.86 -20.48 21.30
CA ALA A 124 63.03 -20.05 22.06
C ALA A 124 63.31 -20.97 23.27
N ASP A 125 62.28 -21.34 24.04
CA ASP A 125 62.42 -22.24 25.20
C ASP A 125 62.89 -23.64 24.76
N ILE A 126 62.37 -24.16 23.64
CA ILE A 126 62.84 -25.42 23.04
C ILE A 126 64.31 -25.31 22.63
N ALA A 127 64.71 -24.20 22.00
CA ALA A 127 66.10 -23.98 21.60
C ALA A 127 67.06 -23.91 22.81
N ILE A 128 66.65 -23.25 23.90
CA ILE A 128 67.39 -23.18 25.17
C ILE A 128 67.51 -24.56 25.81
N GLY A 129 66.40 -25.28 25.98
CA GLY A 129 66.39 -26.62 26.58
C GLY A 129 67.24 -27.63 25.79
N LEU A 130 67.22 -27.55 24.46
CA LEU A 130 68.09 -28.35 23.60
C LEU A 130 69.58 -27.98 23.74
N ASP A 131 69.93 -26.73 24.05
CA ASP A 131 71.32 -26.36 24.29
C ASP A 131 71.81 -26.70 25.70
N GLU A 132 70.97 -26.54 26.73
CA GLU A 132 71.26 -27.08 28.05
C GLU A 132 71.50 -28.60 28.01
N PHE A 133 70.67 -29.34 27.27
CA PHE A 133 70.84 -30.78 27.07
C PHE A 133 72.18 -31.11 26.37
N LYS A 134 72.55 -30.37 25.32
CA LYS A 134 73.87 -30.50 24.68
C LYS A 134 75.02 -30.18 25.64
N MET A 135 74.91 -29.12 26.45
CA MET A 135 75.92 -28.76 27.45
C MET A 135 76.03 -29.82 28.54
N ARG A 136 74.92 -30.43 28.96
CA ARG A 136 74.85 -31.51 29.95
C ARG A 136 75.52 -32.78 29.44
N LEU A 137 75.20 -33.21 28.21
CA LEU A 137 75.88 -34.30 27.52
C LEU A 137 77.38 -34.01 27.32
N ARG A 138 77.75 -32.78 26.95
CA ARG A 138 79.15 -32.39 26.77
C ARG A 138 79.92 -32.38 28.08
N ALA A 139 79.35 -31.85 29.16
CA ALA A 139 79.97 -31.87 30.48
C ALA A 139 80.22 -33.31 30.94
N MET A 140 79.20 -34.17 30.82
CA MET A 140 79.27 -35.61 31.10
C MET A 140 80.35 -36.34 30.28
N TYR A 141 80.59 -35.93 29.03
CA TYR A 141 81.65 -36.49 28.18
C TYR A 141 83.05 -35.93 28.50
N VAL A 142 83.15 -34.63 28.82
CA VAL A 142 84.42 -33.92 29.06
C VAL A 142 84.96 -34.12 30.48
N GLN A 143 84.12 -34.48 31.45
CA GLN A 143 84.52 -34.66 32.85
C GLN A 143 85.39 -35.90 33.12
N GLY A 144 85.67 -36.70 32.08
CA GLY A 144 86.94 -37.43 31.99
C GLY A 144 87.03 -38.77 32.73
N ASN A 145 86.23 -39.75 32.30
CA ASN A 145 86.64 -41.16 32.28
C ASN A 145 85.84 -41.90 31.19
N ASP A 146 86.41 -42.98 30.64
CA ASP A 146 85.90 -43.59 29.41
C ASP A 146 84.53 -44.24 29.57
N SER A 147 83.57 -43.82 28.75
CA SER A 147 82.17 -44.26 28.73
C SER A 147 81.35 -43.94 29.98
N LEU A 148 80.02 -43.85 29.78
CA LEU A 148 78.98 -43.77 30.82
C LEU A 148 79.13 -44.88 31.88
N ALA A 149 79.70 -46.02 31.49
CA ALA A 149 80.04 -47.14 32.36
C ALA A 149 81.11 -46.81 33.43
N SER A 150 82.06 -45.92 33.17
CA SER A 150 83.13 -45.61 34.13
C SER A 150 82.67 -44.75 35.31
N ALA A 151 81.78 -43.79 35.07
CA ALA A 151 81.15 -42.99 36.12
C ALA A 151 80.26 -43.84 37.06
N LEU A 152 79.75 -44.96 36.54
CA LEU A 152 79.07 -46.01 37.31
C LEU A 152 80.08 -46.90 38.06
N VAL A 153 81.13 -47.39 37.40
CA VAL A 153 82.18 -48.24 38.00
C VAL A 153 83.01 -47.49 39.06
N GLY A 154 83.12 -46.16 38.98
CA GLY A 154 83.74 -45.30 39.98
C GLY A 154 82.88 -45.04 41.23
N ALA A 155 81.84 -45.86 41.47
CA ALA A 155 81.06 -45.80 42.69
C ALA A 155 81.78 -46.47 43.88
N THR A 156 81.64 -45.93 45.08
CA THR A 156 82.26 -46.50 46.30
C THR A 156 81.54 -47.74 46.81
N ASP A 157 80.26 -47.92 46.47
CA ASP A 157 79.48 -49.11 46.74
C ASP A 157 78.31 -49.27 45.75
N PHE A 158 77.53 -50.35 45.90
CA PHE A 158 76.39 -50.68 45.04
C PHE A 158 75.21 -49.69 45.14
N TYR A 159 75.03 -49.02 46.28
CA TYR A 159 73.98 -48.02 46.47
C TYR A 159 74.36 -46.68 45.85
N ASP A 160 75.62 -46.28 45.93
CA ASP A 160 76.18 -45.13 45.21
C ASP A 160 76.10 -45.34 43.68
N LEU A 161 76.44 -46.54 43.20
CA LEU A 161 76.25 -46.97 41.81
C LEU A 161 74.80 -46.80 41.34
N LEU A 162 73.85 -47.37 42.10
CA LEU A 162 72.42 -47.34 41.76
C LEU A 162 71.86 -45.91 41.82
N SER A 163 72.26 -45.13 42.82
CA SER A 163 71.83 -43.73 42.99
C SER A 163 72.33 -42.84 41.86
N LYS A 164 73.58 -43.01 41.41
CA LYS A 164 74.14 -42.31 40.25
C LYS A 164 73.43 -42.69 38.95
N TYR A 165 73.14 -43.98 38.73
CA TYR A 165 72.34 -44.41 37.58
C TYR A 165 70.93 -43.83 37.59
N GLU A 166 70.23 -43.91 38.72
CA GLU A 166 68.86 -43.44 38.85
C GLU A 166 68.75 -41.92 38.71
N LEU A 167 69.67 -41.15 39.30
CA LEU A 167 69.68 -39.70 39.18
C LEU A 167 69.97 -39.26 37.74
N MET A 168 70.92 -39.91 37.05
CA MET A 168 71.18 -39.68 35.62
C MET A 168 69.95 -39.99 34.76
N SER A 169 69.29 -41.12 35.01
CA SER A 169 68.08 -41.53 34.28
C SER A 169 66.91 -40.58 34.52
N ARG A 170 66.66 -40.18 35.78
CA ARG A 170 65.63 -39.18 36.14
C ARG A 170 65.87 -37.85 35.44
N VAL A 171 67.12 -37.37 35.39
CA VAL A 171 67.47 -36.11 34.71
C VAL A 171 67.25 -36.19 33.20
N ALA A 172 67.75 -37.25 32.54
CA ALA A 172 67.56 -37.42 31.10
C ALA A 172 66.08 -37.61 30.71
N ASN A 173 65.30 -38.31 31.53
CA ASN A 173 63.85 -38.48 31.33
C ASN A 173 63.10 -37.15 31.53
N HIS A 174 63.48 -36.35 32.53
CA HIS A 174 62.90 -35.02 32.78
C HIS A 174 63.16 -34.06 31.61
N ASP A 175 64.39 -34.02 31.08
CA ASP A 175 64.73 -33.19 29.92
C ASP A 175 63.94 -33.62 28.68
N ASN A 176 63.79 -34.93 28.46
CA ASN A 176 63.01 -35.48 27.35
C ASN A 176 61.52 -35.15 27.48
N GLN A 177 60.95 -35.28 28.68
CA GLN A 177 59.57 -34.87 28.99
C GLN A 177 59.36 -33.38 28.74
N LEU A 178 60.23 -32.51 29.26
CA LEU A 178 60.10 -31.06 29.09
C LEU A 178 60.17 -30.62 27.62
N VAL A 179 61.05 -31.22 26.82
CA VAL A 179 61.13 -30.93 25.37
C VAL A 179 59.90 -31.45 24.61
N ASN A 180 59.36 -32.63 24.96
CA ASN A 180 58.14 -33.14 24.36
C ASN A 180 56.92 -32.29 24.77
N ASP A 181 56.76 -31.95 26.04
CA ASP A 181 55.69 -31.10 26.57
C ASP A 181 55.66 -29.72 25.90
N LEU A 182 56.84 -29.14 25.59
CA LEU A 182 56.94 -27.89 24.83
C LEU A 182 56.61 -28.09 23.35
N LYS A 183 57.06 -29.18 22.73
CA LYS A 183 56.75 -29.51 21.33
C LYS A 183 55.24 -29.74 21.12
N ASP A 184 54.58 -30.47 22.02
CA ASP A 184 53.15 -30.77 21.93
C ASP A 184 52.31 -29.50 22.15
N LYS A 185 52.77 -28.57 23.01
CA LYS A 185 52.19 -27.22 23.12
C LYS A 185 52.41 -26.38 21.86
N LEU A 186 53.60 -26.44 21.25
CA LEU A 186 53.91 -25.75 20.00
C LEU A 186 53.01 -26.24 18.85
N GLU A 187 52.82 -27.56 18.72
CA GLU A 187 51.89 -28.14 17.73
C GLU A 187 50.43 -27.72 18.02
N THR A 188 50.00 -27.73 19.28
CA THR A 188 48.67 -27.24 19.70
C THR A 188 48.48 -25.74 19.37
N CYS A 189 49.50 -24.90 19.62
CA CYS A 189 49.42 -23.46 19.39
C CYS A 189 49.38 -23.13 17.89
N ASN A 190 50.19 -23.83 17.07
CA ASN A 190 50.13 -23.72 15.61
C ASN A 190 48.78 -24.18 15.04
N ALA A 191 48.22 -25.28 15.55
CA ALA A 191 46.89 -25.73 15.15
C ALA A 191 45.80 -24.69 15.47
N LYS A 192 45.81 -24.13 16.69
CA LYS A 192 44.90 -23.04 17.07
C LYS A 192 45.10 -21.78 16.22
N LYS A 193 46.34 -21.45 15.84
CA LYS A 193 46.61 -20.31 14.96
C LYS A 193 45.96 -20.50 13.59
N ALA A 194 46.09 -21.67 12.98
CA ALA A 194 45.48 -21.99 11.70
C ALA A 194 43.93 -22.02 11.77
N GLU A 195 43.36 -22.44 12.90
CA GLU A 195 41.92 -22.34 13.17
C GLU A 195 41.44 -20.88 13.19
N LEU A 196 42.14 -20.01 13.92
CA LEU A 196 41.84 -18.56 13.97
C LEU A 196 42.06 -17.85 12.62
N GLU A 197 43.09 -18.21 11.86
CA GLU A 197 43.31 -17.70 10.49
C GLU A 197 42.16 -18.11 9.55
N THR A 198 41.60 -19.31 9.75
CA THR A 198 40.42 -19.77 8.99
C THR A 198 39.16 -19.01 9.41
N GLU A 199 38.89 -18.88 10.71
CA GLU A 199 37.77 -18.10 11.26
C GLU A 199 37.81 -16.64 10.78
N LYS A 200 38.99 -16.01 10.76
CA LYS A 200 39.19 -14.67 10.23
C LYS A 200 38.82 -14.58 8.74
N SER A 201 39.23 -15.54 7.92
CA SER A 201 38.86 -15.58 6.50
C SER A 201 37.35 -15.75 6.28
N ASP A 202 36.68 -16.55 7.12
CA ASP A 202 35.22 -16.72 7.07
C ASP A 202 34.47 -15.46 7.53
N LEU A 203 35.03 -14.70 8.49
CA LEU A 203 34.49 -13.40 8.91
C LEU A 203 34.69 -12.31 7.85
N GLU A 204 35.86 -12.25 7.21
CA GLU A 204 36.14 -11.31 6.11
C GLU A 204 35.21 -11.57 4.90
N SER A 205 34.99 -12.83 4.55
CA SER A 205 33.99 -13.25 3.54
C SER A 205 32.57 -12.80 3.90
N GLN A 206 32.15 -12.98 5.17
CA GLN A 206 30.86 -12.47 5.66
C GLN A 206 30.77 -10.94 5.64
N GLN A 207 31.88 -10.22 5.83
CA GLN A 207 31.92 -8.77 5.75
C GLN A 207 31.65 -8.29 4.32
N GLU A 208 32.24 -8.92 3.30
CA GLU A 208 31.95 -8.63 1.89
C GLU A 208 30.48 -8.90 1.53
N ASP A 209 29.95 -10.06 1.94
CA ASP A 209 28.54 -10.47 1.72
C ASP A 209 27.54 -9.46 2.30
N GLN A 210 27.80 -8.94 3.51
CA GLN A 210 26.94 -7.96 4.17
C GLN A 210 27.13 -6.55 3.58
N GLN A 211 28.35 -6.20 3.17
CA GLN A 211 28.63 -4.93 2.50
C GLN A 211 27.98 -4.87 1.10
N ALA A 212 27.84 -6.00 0.40
CA ALA A 212 27.08 -6.09 -0.85
C ALA A 212 25.57 -5.80 -0.62
N LYS A 213 24.94 -6.46 0.37
CA LYS A 213 23.53 -6.19 0.74
C LYS A 213 23.29 -4.75 1.18
N LYS A 214 24.28 -4.12 1.83
CA LYS A 214 24.21 -2.72 2.24
C LYS A 214 24.07 -1.77 1.06
N GLU A 215 24.75 -2.04 -0.06
CA GLU A 215 24.57 -1.26 -1.29
C GLU A 215 23.29 -1.65 -2.06
N GLU A 216 22.86 -2.92 -2.01
CA GLU A 216 21.55 -3.34 -2.55
C GLU A 216 20.38 -2.61 -1.87
N PHE A 217 20.36 -2.54 -0.53
CA PHE A 217 19.32 -1.84 0.20
C PHE A 217 19.34 -0.32 -0.06
N LYS A 218 20.51 0.32 -0.22
CA LYS A 218 20.57 1.73 -0.65
C LYS A 218 19.96 1.94 -2.02
N ALA A 219 20.31 1.11 -3.02
CA ALA A 219 19.77 1.21 -4.37
C ALA A 219 18.24 1.00 -4.39
N ALA A 220 17.73 0.07 -3.59
CA ALA A 220 16.29 -0.14 -3.41
C ALA A 220 15.59 1.06 -2.73
N ILE A 221 16.25 1.74 -1.79
CA ILE A 221 15.73 2.98 -1.19
C ILE A 221 15.69 4.11 -2.23
N GLU A 222 16.72 4.26 -3.06
CA GLU A 222 16.80 5.30 -4.09
C GLU A 222 15.71 5.11 -5.18
N ASP A 223 15.51 3.88 -5.66
CA ASP A 223 14.44 3.53 -6.61
C ASP A 223 13.03 3.78 -6.06
N LEU A 224 12.79 3.41 -4.79
CA LEU A 224 11.53 3.69 -4.10
C LEU A 224 11.30 5.20 -3.87
N GLN A 225 12.36 5.97 -3.57
CA GLN A 225 12.28 7.42 -3.41
C GLN A 225 12.02 8.13 -4.75
N GLN A 226 12.64 7.69 -5.85
CA GLN A 226 12.31 8.19 -7.19
C GLN A 226 10.85 7.89 -7.54
N THR A 227 10.40 6.64 -7.34
CA THR A 227 9.01 6.22 -7.58
C THR A 227 8.01 7.02 -6.75
N TYR A 228 8.34 7.36 -5.50
CA TYR A 228 7.54 8.24 -4.65
C TYR A 228 7.43 9.65 -5.24
N SER A 229 8.56 10.23 -5.69
CA SER A 229 8.60 11.57 -6.30
C SER A 229 7.79 11.64 -7.60
N GLU A 230 7.92 10.65 -8.48
CA GLU A 230 7.15 10.56 -9.73
C GLU A 230 5.63 10.41 -9.45
N THR A 231 5.27 9.71 -8.36
CA THR A 231 3.88 9.59 -7.91
C THR A 231 3.34 10.93 -7.37
N ASP A 232 4.16 11.71 -6.67
CA ASP A 232 3.77 13.02 -6.12
C ASP A 232 3.57 14.07 -7.23
N GLU A 233 4.49 14.11 -8.22
CA GLU A 233 4.32 14.94 -9.42
C GLU A 233 3.04 14.58 -10.21
N ALA A 234 2.68 13.29 -10.28
CA ALA A 234 1.45 12.85 -10.90
C ALA A 234 0.20 13.27 -10.11
N LYS A 235 0.25 13.26 -8.77
CA LYS A 235 -0.84 13.77 -7.91
C LYS A 235 -1.04 15.28 -8.08
N GLU A 236 0.03 16.08 -8.09
CA GLU A 236 -0.09 17.52 -8.33
C GLU A 236 -0.76 17.81 -9.69
N GLN A 237 -0.40 17.05 -10.74
CA GLN A 237 -1.01 17.19 -12.06
C GLN A 237 -2.52 16.89 -12.03
N MET A 238 -2.94 15.82 -11.34
CA MET A 238 -4.36 15.50 -11.18
C MET A 238 -5.11 16.54 -10.32
N GLN A 239 -4.50 17.09 -9.26
CA GLN A 239 -5.11 18.17 -8.48
C GLN A 239 -5.34 19.44 -9.32
N ARG A 240 -4.36 19.83 -10.14
CA ARG A 240 -4.51 20.97 -11.08
C ARG A 240 -5.60 20.73 -12.12
N GLN A 241 -5.71 19.50 -12.64
CA GLN A 241 -6.81 19.11 -13.54
C GLN A 241 -8.18 19.15 -12.83
N LYS A 242 -8.25 18.66 -11.59
CA LYS A 242 -9.46 18.69 -10.75
C LYS A 242 -9.91 20.13 -10.50
N GLU A 243 -8.98 21.05 -10.22
CA GLU A 243 -9.31 22.46 -10.02
C GLU A 243 -9.79 23.15 -11.31
N GLN A 244 -9.15 22.86 -12.45
CA GLN A 244 -9.62 23.31 -13.77
C GLN A 244 -11.05 22.80 -14.08
N LEU A 245 -11.31 21.51 -13.86
CA LEU A 245 -12.63 20.91 -14.08
C LEU A 245 -13.71 21.51 -13.17
N ASN A 246 -13.38 21.82 -11.91
CA ASN A 246 -14.29 22.55 -11.02
C ASN A 246 -14.56 23.98 -11.53
N GLY A 247 -13.56 24.68 -12.08
CA GLY A 247 -13.73 25.98 -12.73
C GLY A 247 -14.64 25.93 -13.96
N ASP A 248 -14.45 24.94 -14.83
CA ASP A 248 -15.32 24.69 -16.00
C ASP A 248 -16.77 24.42 -15.54
N VAL A 249 -16.96 23.57 -14.53
CA VAL A 249 -18.29 23.25 -13.98
C VAL A 249 -18.94 24.48 -13.33
N ALA A 250 -18.18 25.34 -12.64
CA ALA A 250 -18.69 26.58 -12.06
C ALA A 250 -19.13 27.58 -13.13
N THR A 251 -18.33 27.79 -14.18
CA THR A 251 -18.68 28.71 -15.28
C THR A 251 -19.88 28.21 -16.09
N LEU A 252 -19.99 26.91 -16.36
CA LEU A 252 -21.17 26.32 -17.01
C LEU A 252 -22.44 26.46 -16.14
N LYS A 253 -22.34 26.31 -14.82
CA LYS A 253 -23.45 26.54 -13.88
C LYS A 253 -23.88 28.01 -13.87
N GLU A 254 -22.95 28.96 -13.93
CA GLU A 254 -23.28 30.40 -13.98
C GLU A 254 -23.91 30.79 -15.34
N ASN A 255 -23.39 30.25 -16.45
CA ASN A 255 -23.99 30.43 -17.77
C ASN A 255 -25.44 29.93 -17.79
N ASN A 256 -25.74 28.80 -17.17
CA ASN A 256 -27.11 28.29 -17.10
C ASN A 256 -28.05 29.20 -16.30
N LYS A 257 -27.60 29.81 -15.19
CA LYS A 257 -28.40 30.84 -14.48
C LYS A 257 -28.69 32.06 -15.36
N ALA A 258 -27.74 32.46 -16.20
CA ALA A 258 -27.94 33.58 -17.13
C ALA A 258 -28.97 33.21 -18.21
N LEU A 259 -28.92 31.99 -18.75
CA LEU A 259 -29.92 31.46 -19.68
C LEU A 259 -31.31 31.35 -19.04
N ASP A 260 -31.42 30.91 -17.77
CA ASP A 260 -32.65 30.94 -16.99
C ASP A 260 -33.24 32.36 -16.88
N ALA A 261 -32.41 33.34 -16.52
CA ALA A 261 -32.84 34.73 -16.37
C ALA A 261 -33.24 35.39 -17.71
N GLU A 262 -32.62 35.00 -18.82
CA GLU A 262 -33.01 35.44 -20.18
C GLU A 262 -34.32 34.77 -20.62
N GLU A 263 -34.46 33.46 -20.39
CA GLU A 263 -35.67 32.70 -20.67
C GLU A 263 -36.90 33.24 -19.91
N ASP A 264 -36.77 33.58 -18.62
CA ASP A 264 -37.87 34.14 -17.84
C ASP A 264 -38.22 35.59 -18.23
N GLN A 265 -37.23 36.40 -18.66
CA GLN A 265 -37.49 37.70 -19.27
C GLN A 265 -38.28 37.57 -20.59
N ILE A 266 -37.93 36.59 -21.43
CA ILE A 266 -38.64 36.31 -22.69
C ILE A 266 -40.08 35.83 -22.41
N LYS A 267 -40.28 34.92 -21.45
CA LYS A 267 -41.63 34.50 -21.02
C LYS A 267 -42.47 35.68 -20.54
N ALA A 268 -41.92 36.55 -19.70
CA ALA A 268 -42.61 37.73 -19.19
C ALA A 268 -42.97 38.71 -20.32
N ALA A 269 -42.07 38.94 -21.28
CA ALA A 269 -42.33 39.78 -22.45
C ALA A 269 -43.44 39.20 -23.35
N ILE A 270 -43.44 37.88 -23.59
CA ILE A 270 -44.49 37.19 -24.36
C ILE A 270 -45.84 37.29 -23.65
N ALA A 271 -45.89 37.08 -22.32
CA ALA A 271 -47.11 37.21 -21.54
C ALA A 271 -47.69 38.64 -21.59
N ALA A 272 -46.85 39.66 -21.38
CA ALA A 272 -47.25 41.06 -21.47
C ALA A 272 -47.72 41.45 -22.89
N ALA A 273 -47.07 40.93 -23.94
CA ALA A 273 -47.50 41.14 -25.32
C ALA A 273 -48.87 40.50 -25.61
N ALA A 274 -49.11 39.27 -25.12
CA ALA A 274 -50.38 38.57 -25.27
C ALA A 274 -51.52 39.27 -24.51
N GLU A 275 -51.26 39.77 -23.29
CA GLU A 275 -52.23 40.56 -22.53
C GLU A 275 -52.56 41.89 -23.22
N ALA A 276 -51.55 42.58 -23.75
CA ALA A 276 -51.74 43.81 -24.52
C ALA A 276 -52.51 43.56 -25.84
N GLU A 277 -52.33 42.41 -26.50
CA GLU A 277 -53.07 42.04 -27.70
C GLU A 277 -54.52 41.66 -27.37
N LYS A 278 -54.74 40.88 -26.30
CA LYS A 278 -56.08 40.60 -25.74
C LYS A 278 -56.83 41.90 -25.44
N LYS A 279 -56.20 42.84 -24.71
CA LYS A 279 -56.82 44.12 -24.36
C LYS A 279 -57.20 44.94 -25.60
N LYS A 280 -56.35 44.97 -26.64
CA LYS A 280 -56.68 45.61 -27.92
C LYS A 280 -57.86 44.93 -28.63
N ARG A 281 -57.99 43.60 -28.56
CA ARG A 281 -59.15 42.87 -29.11
C ARG A 281 -60.43 43.18 -28.32
N GLU A 282 -60.36 43.28 -27.00
CA GLU A 282 -61.49 43.67 -26.14
C GLU A 282 -61.92 45.13 -26.39
N GLU A 283 -60.97 46.07 -26.50
CA GLU A 283 -61.23 47.47 -26.88
C GLU A 283 -61.84 47.58 -28.29
N ALA A 284 -61.35 46.79 -29.26
CA ALA A 284 -61.90 46.76 -30.62
C ALA A 284 -63.32 46.17 -30.66
N ALA A 285 -63.59 45.08 -29.92
CA ALA A 285 -64.91 44.47 -29.82
C ALA A 285 -65.92 45.43 -29.14
N ALA A 286 -65.51 46.12 -28.08
CA ALA A 286 -66.33 47.14 -27.43
C ALA A 286 -66.62 48.33 -28.36
N ALA A 287 -65.66 48.74 -29.19
CA ALA A 287 -65.86 49.79 -30.21
C ALA A 287 -66.80 49.34 -31.34
N GLU A 288 -66.78 48.06 -31.73
CA GLU A 288 -67.72 47.48 -32.69
C GLU A 288 -69.15 47.39 -32.10
N GLU A 289 -69.28 46.94 -30.85
CA GLU A 289 -70.56 46.89 -30.14
C GLU A 289 -71.15 48.30 -29.94
N ALA A 290 -70.31 49.28 -29.60
CA ALA A 290 -70.70 50.69 -29.51
C ALA A 290 -71.19 51.25 -30.85
N LYS A 291 -70.53 50.89 -31.98
CA LYS A 291 -71.03 51.22 -33.33
C LYS A 291 -72.40 50.58 -33.59
N LYS A 292 -72.56 49.27 -33.33
CA LYS A 292 -73.83 48.56 -33.51
C LYS A 292 -74.96 49.15 -32.67
N LYS A 293 -74.68 49.54 -31.42
CA LYS A 293 -75.64 50.24 -30.53
C LYS A 293 -76.00 51.64 -31.04
N LEU A 294 -75.04 52.41 -31.53
CA LEU A 294 -75.27 53.74 -32.13
C LEU A 294 -76.10 53.63 -33.43
N GLU A 295 -75.85 52.61 -34.24
CA GLU A 295 -76.57 52.35 -35.49
C GLU A 295 -78.01 51.86 -35.23
N ALA A 296 -78.19 50.97 -34.25
CA ALA A 296 -79.52 50.57 -33.77
C ALA A 296 -80.30 51.76 -33.19
N GLN A 297 -79.66 52.65 -32.41
CA GLN A 297 -80.31 53.89 -31.94
C GLN A 297 -80.73 54.81 -33.09
N LYS A 298 -79.90 54.96 -34.14
CA LYS A 298 -80.29 55.73 -35.33
C LYS A 298 -81.48 55.10 -36.06
N GLN A 299 -81.55 53.77 -36.15
CA GLN A 299 -82.69 53.07 -36.73
C GLN A 299 -83.95 53.25 -35.88
N GLN A 300 -83.86 53.10 -34.55
CA GLN A 300 -84.98 53.34 -33.64
C GLN A 300 -85.48 54.79 -33.69
N GLN A 301 -84.59 55.78 -33.74
CA GLN A 301 -84.98 57.19 -33.91
C GLN A 301 -85.65 57.46 -35.27
N GLN A 302 -85.26 56.74 -36.33
CA GLN A 302 -85.95 56.79 -37.62
C GLN A 302 -87.32 56.09 -37.61
N GLU A 303 -87.51 55.05 -36.79
CA GLU A 303 -88.83 54.41 -36.58
C GLU A 303 -89.75 55.24 -35.68
N GLU A 304 -89.24 55.88 -34.62
CA GLU A 304 -90.01 56.80 -33.79
C GLU A 304 -90.42 58.06 -34.57
N ALA A 305 -89.54 58.60 -35.41
CA ALA A 305 -89.86 59.67 -36.34
C ALA A 305 -90.98 59.28 -37.34
N LYS A 306 -91.07 58.00 -37.73
CA LYS A 306 -92.20 57.47 -38.53
C LYS A 306 -93.47 57.26 -37.69
N LYS A 307 -93.36 56.80 -36.44
CA LYS A 307 -94.51 56.58 -35.54
C LYS A 307 -95.22 57.88 -35.16
N ASN A 308 -94.50 58.99 -35.01
CA ASN A 308 -95.10 60.31 -34.76
C ASN A 308 -95.91 60.89 -35.95
N GLN A 309 -96.11 60.14 -37.04
CA GLN A 309 -96.97 60.51 -38.17
C GLN A 309 -98.23 59.64 -38.36
N SER A 310 -98.51 58.67 -37.48
CA SER A 310 -99.72 57.84 -37.60
C SER A 310 -100.33 57.43 -36.26
N SER A 311 -101.52 57.96 -35.97
CA SER A 311 -102.38 57.55 -34.87
C SER A 311 -103.53 56.68 -35.40
N GLY A 312 -103.80 55.52 -34.77
CA GLY A 312 -104.97 54.72 -35.19
C GLY A 312 -105.14 53.33 -34.59
N SER A 313 -105.99 53.25 -33.55
CA SER A 313 -106.94 52.15 -33.28
C SER A 313 -106.46 50.71 -32.93
N SER A 314 -107.03 50.17 -31.84
CA SER A 314 -107.54 48.79 -31.63
C SER A 314 -106.67 47.54 -31.89
N SER A 315 -106.88 46.37 -31.27
CA SER A 315 -107.50 45.92 -30.00
C SER A 315 -107.53 44.37 -30.02
N SER A 316 -107.38 43.72 -28.85
CA SER A 316 -107.93 42.39 -28.49
C SER A 316 -107.57 41.10 -29.29
N SER A 317 -106.83 40.23 -28.59
CA SER A 317 -107.14 38.79 -28.35
C SER A 317 -106.94 37.71 -29.43
N LYS A 318 -105.96 36.79 -29.21
CA LYS A 318 -106.20 35.42 -28.66
C LYS A 318 -104.94 34.53 -28.49
N ASN A 319 -104.97 33.74 -27.40
CA ASN A 319 -104.61 32.32 -27.21
C ASN A 319 -103.51 31.56 -28.00
N ASP A 320 -102.78 30.72 -27.24
CA ASP A 320 -102.29 29.34 -27.50
C ASP A 320 -101.40 29.06 -28.75
N ASP A 321 -100.43 28.12 -28.81
CA ASP A 321 -99.51 27.40 -27.88
C ASP A 321 -98.45 26.68 -28.82
N THR A 322 -97.45 25.81 -28.53
CA THR A 322 -96.94 25.00 -27.39
C THR A 322 -95.44 24.66 -27.64
N SER A 323 -94.68 24.28 -26.60
CA SER A 323 -93.48 23.38 -26.67
C SER A 323 -92.15 23.93 -27.27
N SER A 324 -90.92 23.60 -26.81
CA SER A 324 -90.44 22.77 -25.66
C SER A 324 -88.96 23.08 -25.29
N SER A 325 -88.52 22.59 -24.13
CA SER A 325 -87.13 22.33 -23.61
C SER A 325 -85.93 22.50 -24.58
N ASN A 326 -84.77 23.07 -24.24
CA ASN A 326 -84.14 23.56 -22.98
C ASN A 326 -83.98 22.56 -21.80
N SER A 327 -82.73 22.33 -21.36
CA SER A 327 -82.37 21.48 -20.21
C SER A 327 -81.12 21.98 -19.44
N GLN A 328 -81.27 22.09 -18.11
CA GLN A 328 -80.33 21.78 -17.01
C GLN A 328 -78.82 21.61 -17.34
N LYS A 329 -77.82 22.21 -16.64
CA LYS A 329 -77.71 22.95 -15.37
C LYS A 329 -77.78 22.15 -14.03
N ASP A 330 -76.76 22.40 -13.19
CA ASP A 330 -76.62 22.23 -11.72
C ASP A 330 -76.34 20.86 -11.05
N ASN A 331 -75.04 20.62 -10.81
CA ASN A 331 -74.40 20.57 -9.47
C ASN A 331 -74.37 19.29 -8.58
N SER A 332 -73.22 19.14 -7.87
CA SER A 332 -73.00 18.68 -6.48
C SER A 332 -72.36 17.31 -6.13
N SER A 333 -71.50 17.39 -5.09
CA SER A 333 -71.18 16.43 -4.00
C SER A 333 -70.36 15.12 -4.19
N SER A 334 -69.11 15.18 -3.67
CA SER A 334 -68.57 14.41 -2.51
C SER A 334 -67.99 12.96 -2.58
N SER A 335 -66.72 12.88 -2.16
CA SER A 335 -66.11 11.98 -1.14
C SER A 335 -65.92 10.44 -1.33
N SER A 336 -64.65 9.99 -1.33
CA SER A 336 -64.03 8.86 -0.57
C SER A 336 -62.56 8.68 -1.04
N SER A 337 -61.51 8.84 -0.23
CA SER A 337 -60.81 7.86 0.66
C SER A 337 -60.31 6.58 -0.04
N SER A 338 -59.07 6.07 0.12
CA SER A 338 -57.92 6.35 1.02
C SER A 338 -56.57 6.04 0.31
N ASN A 339 -55.36 6.49 0.69
CA ASN A 339 -54.53 6.20 1.89
C ASN A 339 -54.39 4.68 2.23
N SER A 340 -53.24 4.14 2.66
CA SER A 340 -51.83 4.61 2.71
C SER A 340 -50.89 3.56 3.34
N SER A 341 -49.57 3.57 3.03
CA SER A 341 -48.45 3.03 3.86
C SER A 341 -48.42 1.49 4.08
N SER A 342 -47.42 0.81 4.71
CA SER A 342 -46.20 1.20 5.45
C SER A 342 -45.16 0.03 5.50
N SER A 343 -43.99 0.25 6.15
CA SER A 343 -43.25 -0.69 7.06
C SER A 343 -42.75 -2.06 6.52
N SER A 344 -41.44 -2.31 6.37
CA SER A 344 -40.43 -2.73 7.40
C SER A 344 -40.31 -4.27 7.55
N SER A 345 -39.33 -4.91 8.22
CA SER A 345 -38.28 -4.45 9.15
C SER A 345 -36.96 -5.25 9.03
N SER A 346 -35.90 -4.69 9.62
CA SER A 346 -34.72 -5.29 10.29
C SER A 346 -34.63 -6.81 10.55
N ASP A 347 -33.39 -7.31 10.63
CA ASP A 347 -32.84 -7.68 11.95
C ASP A 347 -31.33 -7.39 12.06
N SER A 348 -30.73 -7.46 13.26
CA SER A 348 -29.34 -7.05 13.55
C SER A 348 -28.71 -7.77 14.75
N SER A 349 -27.54 -8.38 14.52
CA SER A 349 -26.47 -8.62 15.52
C SER A 349 -25.23 -9.12 14.76
N SER A 350 -24.01 -8.58 14.89
CA SER A 350 -23.22 -8.11 16.05
C SER A 350 -22.60 -9.25 16.86
N ASP A 351 -21.34 -9.59 16.54
CA ASP A 351 -20.42 -10.22 17.49
C ASP A 351 -18.99 -9.75 17.22
N ASP A 352 -18.12 -9.82 18.23
CA ASP A 352 -16.82 -9.14 18.26
C ASP A 352 -15.64 -10.04 17.85
N SER A 353 -14.84 -9.58 16.87
CA SER A 353 -13.47 -10.05 16.64
C SER A 353 -12.73 -9.14 15.66
N GLY A 354 -11.50 -8.75 15.98
CA GLY A 354 -10.68 -7.84 15.17
C GLY A 354 -10.16 -8.47 13.87
N SER A 355 -10.97 -8.45 12.81
CA SER A 355 -10.57 -8.95 11.49
C SER A 355 -9.54 -8.03 10.82
N VAL A 356 -8.26 -8.38 10.92
CA VAL A 356 -7.19 -7.77 10.10
C VAL A 356 -7.44 -8.15 8.64
N ALA A 357 -7.99 -7.22 7.87
CA ALA A 357 -8.32 -7.43 6.45
C ALA A 357 -7.08 -7.91 5.67
N PRO A 358 -7.23 -8.88 4.74
CA PRO A 358 -6.11 -9.33 3.93
C PRO A 358 -5.62 -8.17 3.05
N SER A 359 -4.30 -8.10 2.90
CA SER A 359 -3.65 -7.20 1.95
C SER A 359 -3.86 -7.68 0.50
N GLY A 360 -3.31 -6.94 -0.47
CA GLY A 360 -3.47 -7.24 -1.90
C GLY A 360 -2.94 -8.61 -2.34
N GLY A 361 -2.12 -9.30 -1.54
CA GLY A 361 -1.65 -10.67 -1.80
C GLY A 361 -2.65 -11.78 -1.41
N GLY A 362 -3.72 -11.46 -0.69
CA GLY A 362 -4.78 -12.42 -0.33
C GLY A 362 -4.48 -13.30 0.90
N PHE A 363 -3.40 -13.02 1.61
CA PHE A 363 -3.14 -13.51 2.97
C PHE A 363 -3.15 -12.31 3.95
N THR A 364 -3.25 -12.59 5.25
CA THR A 364 -3.15 -11.60 6.32
C THR A 364 -1.86 -11.83 7.13
N TRP A 365 -1.37 -10.78 7.79
CA TRP A 365 -0.07 -10.80 8.47
C TRP A 365 -0.08 -11.78 9.67
N PRO A 366 0.86 -12.74 9.76
CA PRO A 366 0.74 -13.88 10.68
C PRO A 366 1.16 -13.59 12.13
N CYS A 367 1.70 -12.42 12.44
CA CYS A 367 2.11 -12.03 13.80
C CYS A 367 1.60 -10.61 14.15
N PRO A 368 0.33 -10.45 14.57
CA PRO A 368 -0.29 -9.13 14.75
C PRO A 368 0.45 -8.27 15.77
N GLY A 369 0.69 -7.00 15.42
CA GLY A 369 1.46 -6.06 16.25
C GLY A 369 2.99 -6.14 16.09
N PHE A 370 3.52 -7.12 15.34
CA PHE A 370 4.97 -7.33 15.18
C PHE A 370 5.34 -7.46 13.70
N TYR A 371 5.98 -6.41 13.17
CA TYR A 371 6.18 -6.22 11.72
C TYR A 371 7.65 -6.22 11.29
N THR A 372 8.60 -6.36 12.24
CA THR A 372 10.03 -6.42 11.96
C THR A 372 10.40 -7.77 11.36
N ILE A 373 11.00 -7.78 10.18
CA ILE A 373 11.56 -8.99 9.57
C ILE A 373 13.04 -9.06 9.94
N SER A 374 13.45 -10.09 10.70
CA SER A 374 14.86 -10.35 11.03
C SER A 374 15.60 -11.16 9.96
N SER A 375 14.88 -11.84 9.06
CA SER A 375 15.48 -12.44 7.88
C SER A 375 14.46 -12.66 6.76
N THR A 376 14.89 -12.44 5.52
CA THR A 376 14.07 -12.55 4.31
C THR A 376 14.18 -13.94 3.67
N PHE A 377 13.36 -14.18 2.64
CA PHE A 377 13.48 -15.35 1.77
C PHE A 377 14.66 -15.15 0.80
N GLY A 378 15.57 -16.12 0.70
CA GLY A 378 16.75 -16.02 -0.17
C GLY A 378 17.87 -16.97 0.24
N ASN A 379 19.03 -16.90 -0.43
CA ASN A 379 20.21 -17.67 -0.01
C ASN A 379 20.93 -16.97 1.16
N ARG A 380 21.23 -17.71 2.23
CA ARG A 380 22.12 -17.30 3.34
C ARG A 380 23.07 -18.46 3.69
N TRP A 381 24.38 -18.19 3.79
CA TRP A 381 25.40 -19.17 4.18
C TRP A 381 25.33 -20.50 3.39
N GLY A 382 25.36 -20.40 2.05
CA GLY A 382 25.27 -21.55 1.13
C GLY A 382 23.90 -22.26 1.09
N THR A 383 22.92 -21.84 1.89
CA THR A 383 21.63 -22.52 2.08
C THR A 383 20.46 -21.61 1.73
N THR A 384 19.44 -22.10 1.02
CA THR A 384 18.24 -21.30 0.73
C THR A 384 17.32 -21.23 1.96
N HIS A 385 17.19 -20.04 2.54
CA HIS A 385 16.15 -19.71 3.48
C HIS A 385 14.81 -19.56 2.76
N GLY A 386 13.98 -20.61 2.86
CA GLY A 386 12.68 -20.66 2.19
C GLY A 386 11.53 -20.04 2.99
N ALA A 387 11.78 -18.98 3.76
CA ALA A 387 10.84 -18.39 4.72
C ALA A 387 11.12 -16.89 4.94
N ILE A 388 10.28 -16.23 5.74
CA ILE A 388 10.66 -15.00 6.46
C ILE A 388 10.68 -15.25 7.97
N ASP A 389 11.61 -14.61 8.66
CA ASP A 389 11.71 -14.63 10.12
C ASP A 389 11.15 -13.31 10.66
N ILE A 390 10.01 -13.34 11.35
CA ILE A 390 9.34 -12.16 11.91
C ILE A 390 9.69 -12.03 13.40
N ALA A 391 10.44 -10.98 13.73
CA ALA A 391 10.96 -10.68 15.07
C ALA A 391 10.14 -9.59 15.78
N GLY A 392 10.60 -9.18 16.97
CA GLY A 392 9.93 -8.22 17.85
C GLY A 392 8.80 -8.83 18.69
N GLY A 393 8.26 -9.97 18.26
CA GLY A 393 7.34 -10.78 19.06
C GLY A 393 8.00 -11.31 20.33
N ASN A 394 7.82 -10.58 21.43
CA ASN A 394 8.19 -11.05 22.78
C ASN A 394 7.67 -12.47 23.01
N ALA A 395 8.39 -13.28 23.79
CA ALA A 395 8.02 -14.66 24.08
C ALA A 395 6.55 -14.77 24.54
N GLY A 396 5.72 -15.46 23.75
CA GLY A 396 4.26 -15.50 23.96
C GLY A 396 3.42 -14.58 23.07
N ALA A 397 4.00 -13.82 22.13
CA ALA A 397 3.24 -13.05 21.13
C ALA A 397 2.33 -13.95 20.29
N ALA A 398 1.14 -13.49 19.90
CA ALA A 398 0.16 -14.30 19.18
C ALA A 398 0.57 -14.55 17.71
N ILE A 399 0.48 -15.80 17.28
CA ILE A 399 0.62 -16.21 15.88
C ILE A 399 -0.77 -16.54 15.35
N VAL A 400 -1.15 -15.98 14.21
CA VAL A 400 -2.44 -16.19 13.55
C VAL A 400 -2.30 -16.88 12.21
N ALA A 401 -3.35 -17.59 11.78
CA ALA A 401 -3.41 -18.17 10.45
C ALA A 401 -3.47 -17.07 9.38
N ALA A 402 -2.48 -17.04 8.49
CA ALA A 402 -2.38 -16.06 7.40
C ALA A 402 -3.50 -16.22 6.36
N LYS A 403 -4.11 -17.40 6.24
CA LYS A 403 -5.29 -17.67 5.39
C LYS A 403 -6.10 -18.81 6.00
N GLY A 404 -7.42 -18.79 5.79
CA GLY A 404 -8.30 -19.87 6.25
C GLY A 404 -7.94 -21.21 5.60
N GLY A 405 -8.16 -22.33 6.31
CA GLY A 405 -7.79 -23.66 5.84
C GLY A 405 -7.83 -24.73 6.92
N THR A 406 -7.34 -25.92 6.61
CA THR A 406 -7.25 -27.05 7.54
C THR A 406 -5.82 -27.25 8.02
N VAL A 407 -5.64 -27.41 9.34
CA VAL A 407 -4.36 -27.74 9.96
C VAL A 407 -3.98 -29.18 9.58
N VAL A 408 -3.04 -29.35 8.65
CA VAL A 408 -2.59 -30.66 8.14
C VAL A 408 -1.39 -31.22 8.90
N ARG A 409 -0.71 -30.40 9.72
CA ARG A 409 0.34 -30.87 10.63
C ARG A 409 0.42 -29.99 11.87
N VAL A 410 0.59 -30.64 13.02
CA VAL A 410 1.05 -30.04 14.27
C VAL A 410 2.23 -30.87 14.74
N VAL A 411 3.34 -30.22 15.09
CA VAL A 411 4.47 -30.83 15.79
C VAL A 411 4.70 -30.07 17.07
N THR A 412 4.69 -30.81 18.18
CA THR A 412 4.97 -30.32 19.54
C THR A 412 5.93 -31.28 20.22
N GLY A 413 6.48 -30.87 21.38
CA GLY A 413 7.40 -31.69 22.17
C GLY A 413 8.87 -31.27 22.09
N CYS A 414 9.20 -30.13 21.46
CA CYS A 414 10.49 -29.52 21.68
C CYS A 414 10.52 -28.86 23.07
N SER A 415 11.37 -29.39 23.97
CA SER A 415 11.49 -28.96 25.37
C SER A 415 12.26 -27.65 25.58
N HIS A 416 12.94 -27.15 24.56
CA HIS A 416 13.78 -25.95 24.64
C HIS A 416 13.07 -24.76 23.98
N ASN A 417 12.93 -23.67 24.73
CA ASN A 417 12.34 -22.40 24.28
C ASN A 417 13.28 -21.23 24.62
N TYR A 418 14.46 -21.22 24.02
CA TYR A 418 15.50 -20.20 24.23
C TYR A 418 16.50 -20.14 23.05
N PRO A 419 17.09 -18.95 22.78
CA PRO A 419 18.07 -18.73 21.72
C PRO A 419 19.32 -19.61 21.82
N LYS A 420 19.87 -20.02 20.67
CA LYS A 420 21.14 -20.76 20.58
C LYS A 420 21.71 -20.77 19.16
N SER A 421 23.01 -21.01 19.04
CA SER A 421 23.78 -21.12 17.79
C SER A 421 23.69 -22.48 17.09
N GLY A 422 22.96 -23.46 17.61
CA GLY A 422 22.91 -24.82 17.06
C GLY A 422 21.53 -25.50 17.12
N SER A 423 21.29 -26.44 16.21
CA SER A 423 20.05 -27.22 16.17
C SER A 423 20.01 -28.29 17.26
N CYS A 424 18.91 -28.36 18.02
CA CYS A 424 18.65 -29.47 18.95
C CYS A 424 17.78 -30.58 18.33
N GLY A 425 17.76 -30.70 16.99
CA GLY A 425 17.11 -31.78 16.23
C GLY A 425 15.57 -31.80 16.22
N CYS A 426 14.92 -31.26 17.25
CA CYS A 426 13.46 -31.25 17.38
C CYS A 426 12.78 -30.57 16.18
N GLY A 427 11.67 -31.16 15.71
CA GLY A 427 10.91 -30.65 14.56
C GLY A 427 11.63 -30.63 13.22
N GLY A 428 12.85 -31.18 13.11
CA GLY A 428 13.68 -31.04 11.91
C GLY A 428 14.22 -29.63 11.71
N GLY A 429 14.42 -28.88 12.80
CA GLY A 429 14.88 -27.49 12.79
C GLY A 429 13.79 -26.48 13.16
N TYR A 430 12.56 -26.66 12.67
CA TYR A 430 11.43 -25.72 12.92
C TYR A 430 10.91 -25.71 14.37
N GLY A 431 11.39 -26.60 15.25
CA GLY A 431 10.94 -26.65 16.64
C GLY A 431 9.53 -27.20 16.79
N ASN A 432 8.70 -26.54 17.61
CA ASN A 432 7.25 -26.75 17.55
C ASN A 432 6.69 -25.93 16.39
N TYR A 433 5.85 -26.53 15.55
CA TYR A 433 5.34 -25.88 14.34
C TYR A 433 3.97 -26.37 13.90
N VAL A 434 3.30 -25.54 13.11
CA VAL A 434 1.99 -25.81 12.47
C VAL A 434 2.14 -25.73 10.95
N ILE A 435 1.42 -26.58 10.20
CA ILE A 435 1.19 -26.42 8.76
C ILE A 435 -0.31 -26.39 8.48
N ILE A 436 -0.75 -25.38 7.73
CA ILE A 436 -2.14 -25.22 7.27
C ILE A 436 -2.17 -25.42 5.75
N GLN A 437 -3.15 -26.19 5.25
CA GLN A 437 -3.48 -26.31 3.83
C GLN A 437 -4.75 -25.49 3.55
N HIS A 438 -4.74 -24.65 2.51
CA HIS A 438 -5.81 -23.69 2.27
C HIS A 438 -6.83 -24.19 1.24
N ASP A 439 -6.39 -24.34 -0.01
CA ASP A 439 -7.24 -24.47 -1.21
C ASP A 439 -6.68 -25.52 -2.20
N GLY A 440 -5.96 -26.52 -1.68
CA GLY A 440 -5.23 -27.52 -2.46
C GLY A 440 -3.94 -27.00 -3.11
N THR A 441 -3.89 -25.73 -3.51
CA THR A 441 -2.71 -25.10 -4.13
C THR A 441 -1.73 -24.57 -3.08
N TYR A 442 -2.24 -23.80 -2.11
CA TYR A 442 -1.42 -23.11 -1.12
C TYR A 442 -1.39 -23.84 0.23
N SER A 443 -0.22 -23.83 0.87
CA SER A 443 -0.05 -24.17 2.29
C SER A 443 0.91 -23.19 2.97
N THR A 444 0.77 -23.03 4.29
CA THR A 444 1.63 -22.16 5.10
C THR A 444 2.23 -22.93 6.28
N LEU A 445 3.49 -22.61 6.65
CA LEU A 445 4.17 -23.15 7.84
C LEU A 445 4.46 -22.02 8.83
N TYR A 446 4.29 -22.32 10.12
CA TYR A 446 4.53 -21.40 11.24
C TYR A 446 5.42 -22.12 12.27
N GLY A 447 6.69 -21.71 12.38
CA GLY A 447 7.74 -22.38 13.14
C GLY A 447 8.17 -21.67 14.43
N HIS A 448 9.09 -22.30 15.15
CA HIS A 448 9.73 -21.85 16.40
C HIS A 448 8.78 -21.57 17.58
N MET A 449 7.53 -22.03 17.50
CA MET A 449 6.46 -21.73 18.46
C MET A 449 6.83 -22.15 19.89
N ALA A 450 6.54 -21.29 20.87
CA ALA A 450 6.60 -21.64 22.28
C ALA A 450 5.50 -22.65 22.65
N SER A 451 4.29 -22.44 22.12
CA SER A 451 3.14 -23.33 22.28
C SER A 451 2.20 -23.22 21.08
N VAL A 452 1.42 -24.29 20.86
CA VAL A 452 0.45 -24.41 19.76
C VAL A 452 -0.96 -24.39 20.34
N ALA A 453 -1.88 -23.65 19.70
CA ALA A 453 -3.27 -23.48 20.15
C ALA A 453 -4.30 -24.29 19.33
N VAL A 454 -3.85 -25.08 18.35
CA VAL A 454 -4.69 -25.85 17.41
C VAL A 454 -4.25 -27.31 17.28
N SER A 455 -5.17 -28.16 16.83
CA SER A 455 -4.94 -29.59 16.60
C SER A 455 -4.90 -29.95 15.11
N ALA A 456 -4.23 -31.06 14.75
CA ALA A 456 -4.29 -31.59 13.39
C ALA A 456 -5.73 -32.01 13.03
N GLY A 457 -6.16 -31.69 11.80
CA GLY A 457 -7.53 -31.86 11.33
C GLY A 457 -8.48 -30.69 11.64
N GLN A 458 -8.05 -29.71 12.45
CA GLN A 458 -8.86 -28.52 12.77
C GLN A 458 -8.93 -27.56 11.57
N THR A 459 -10.13 -27.11 11.21
CA THR A 459 -10.32 -25.95 10.31
C THR A 459 -10.14 -24.66 11.09
N VAL A 460 -9.45 -23.68 10.49
CA VAL A 460 -9.19 -22.35 11.06
C VAL A 460 -9.50 -21.24 10.06
N SER A 461 -9.92 -20.08 10.56
CA SER A 461 -10.15 -18.86 9.77
C SER A 461 -8.87 -18.02 9.64
N ALA A 462 -8.79 -17.16 8.63
CA ALA A 462 -7.74 -16.15 8.57
C ALA A 462 -7.82 -15.23 9.80
N GLY A 463 -6.68 -14.84 10.37
CA GLY A 463 -6.61 -14.04 11.59
C GLY A 463 -6.90 -14.80 12.91
N GLN A 464 -7.29 -16.08 12.85
CA GLN A 464 -7.47 -16.90 14.05
C GLN A 464 -6.12 -17.26 14.68
N THR A 465 -5.97 -17.10 15.99
CA THR A 465 -4.78 -17.53 16.74
C THR A 465 -4.56 -19.05 16.65
N ILE A 466 -3.35 -19.44 16.24
CA ILE A 466 -2.94 -20.85 16.08
C ILE A 466 -1.79 -21.27 16.99
N GLY A 467 -1.10 -20.32 17.63
CA GLY A 467 0.00 -20.58 18.54
C GLY A 467 0.64 -19.29 19.02
N TYR A 468 1.80 -19.41 19.67
CA TYR A 468 2.51 -18.28 20.27
C TYR A 468 4.01 -18.31 19.98
N VAL A 469 4.61 -17.14 19.76
CA VAL A 469 6.03 -16.95 19.39
C VAL A 469 6.96 -17.50 20.48
N GLY A 470 8.01 -18.20 20.03
CA GLY A 470 9.02 -18.81 20.87
C GLY A 470 10.42 -18.75 20.26
N SER A 471 11.31 -19.56 20.79
CA SER A 471 12.65 -19.83 20.26
C SER A 471 12.95 -21.32 20.38
N THR A 472 12.06 -22.13 19.80
CA THR A 472 12.14 -23.61 19.82
C THR A 472 12.75 -24.14 18.53
N GLY A 473 13.41 -25.32 18.53
CA GLY A 473 14.14 -25.79 17.35
C GLY A 473 15.52 -25.15 17.20
N PHE A 474 15.95 -24.89 15.96
CA PHE A 474 17.15 -24.12 15.65
C PHE A 474 16.77 -22.65 15.47
N SER A 475 17.03 -21.83 16.48
CA SER A 475 16.51 -20.46 16.57
C SER A 475 17.47 -19.60 17.40
N THR A 476 17.87 -18.44 16.86
CA THR A 476 18.85 -17.50 17.43
C THR A 476 18.22 -16.35 18.20
N GLY A 477 16.89 -16.30 18.30
CA GLY A 477 16.12 -15.23 18.96
C GLY A 477 14.64 -15.59 19.05
N PHE A 478 13.83 -14.81 19.76
CA PHE A 478 12.37 -15.00 19.74
C PHE A 478 11.78 -14.43 18.44
N HIS A 479 11.26 -15.31 17.57
CA HIS A 479 10.70 -14.95 16.26
C HIS A 479 9.74 -16.03 15.73
N LEU A 480 8.92 -15.65 14.75
CA LEU A 480 8.12 -16.55 13.94
C LEU A 480 8.83 -16.83 12.61
N HIS A 481 9.22 -18.08 12.36
CA HIS A 481 9.58 -18.55 11.02
C HIS A 481 8.29 -18.80 10.22
N PHE A 482 8.05 -18.07 9.14
CA PHE A 482 6.85 -18.17 8.32
C PHE A 482 7.15 -18.53 6.87
N GLU A 483 6.49 -19.57 6.34
CA GLU A 483 6.59 -19.98 4.94
C GLU A 483 5.26 -19.90 4.23
N VAL A 484 5.28 -19.45 2.98
CA VAL A 484 4.24 -19.72 1.98
C VAL A 484 4.77 -20.80 1.03
N ARG A 485 3.90 -21.75 0.66
CA ARG A 485 4.24 -22.83 -0.28
C ARG A 485 3.17 -22.99 -1.34
N VAL A 486 3.59 -23.11 -2.60
CA VAL A 486 2.72 -23.35 -3.77
C VAL A 486 3.01 -24.75 -4.29
N ASN A 487 1.99 -25.61 -4.32
CA ASN A 487 2.11 -27.03 -4.70
C ASN A 487 3.22 -27.78 -3.93
N GLY A 488 3.46 -27.38 -2.67
CA GLY A 488 4.51 -27.92 -1.78
C GLY A 488 5.88 -27.23 -1.87
N THR A 489 6.17 -26.51 -2.96
CA THR A 489 7.42 -25.75 -3.13
C THR A 489 7.38 -24.45 -2.33
N LYS A 490 8.42 -24.16 -1.57
CA LYS A 490 8.56 -22.90 -0.82
C LYS A 490 8.72 -21.71 -1.77
N VAL A 491 8.01 -20.63 -1.48
CA VAL A 491 8.07 -19.37 -2.23
C VAL A 491 8.23 -18.20 -1.26
N ASP A 492 8.71 -17.08 -1.79
CA ASP A 492 8.85 -15.81 -1.08
C ASP A 492 7.50 -15.34 -0.49
N PRO A 493 7.35 -15.32 0.86
CA PRO A 493 6.11 -14.93 1.53
C PRO A 493 5.71 -13.47 1.26
N MET A 494 6.66 -12.58 0.98
CA MET A 494 6.40 -11.13 0.80
C MET A 494 5.65 -10.79 -0.49
N LYS A 495 5.33 -11.79 -1.31
CA LYS A 495 4.50 -11.68 -2.52
C LYS A 495 3.03 -12.07 -2.29
N TYR A 496 2.68 -12.42 -1.05
CA TYR A 496 1.35 -12.92 -0.65
C TYR A 496 0.80 -12.23 0.61
N LEU A 497 1.69 -11.69 1.44
CA LEU A 497 1.38 -10.85 2.61
C LEU A 497 1.14 -9.39 2.25
#